data_AF-A0A926KR37-F1
#
_entry.id   AF-A0A926KR37-F1
#
_cell.length_a   1.000
_cell.length_b   1.000
_cell.length_c   1.000
_cell.angle_alpha   90.00
_cell.angle_beta   90.00
_cell.angle_gamma   90.00
#
_symmetry.space_group_name_H-M   'P 1'
#
loop_
_entity.id
_entity.type
_entity.pdbx_description
1 polymer ?
#
loop_
_entity_poly.entity_id
_entity_poly.type
_entity_poly.pdbx_seq_one_letter_code
_entity_poly.pdbx_strand_id
1 'polypeptide(L)'
;MNSHEEIWTEQLKASPFAGKHFTNELRYNVMQRTKVKKRRIPVVALSVVGLMAIVFLIGYAWLNQGLPFQSAQRSATSAENEWRPSGYFNAGGKSLMGKEGKIGFLKMNGSTAEPFISRNEGIVMQIYFWGKPEQFNGKYKLMATNKDTNEVIPLYEWPINVVTDEIGADARSGAKFGISKSGLWRFDIYVNDVYFDNVIVEVK
;
A
#
# COMPACT_ATOMS: atom_id res chain seq x y z
N MET A 1 -69.96 18.57 37.48
CA MET A 1 -68.59 18.52 38.02
C MET A 1 -68.66 18.06 39.46
N ASN A 2 -67.97 16.97 39.80
CA ASN A 2 -68.00 16.39 41.14
C ASN A 2 -67.03 17.15 42.06
N SER A 3 -67.56 17.81 43.09
CA SER A 3 -66.82 18.59 44.09
C SER A 3 -65.78 17.78 44.90
N HIS A 4 -65.74 16.46 44.74
CA HIS A 4 -64.78 15.58 45.41
C HIS A 4 -63.38 15.58 44.74
N GLU A 5 -63.25 15.90 43.45
CA GLU A 5 -61.94 15.91 42.78
C GLU A 5 -61.07 17.13 43.15
N GLU A 6 -61.70 18.27 43.45
CA GLU A 6 -60.98 19.51 43.82
C GLU A 6 -60.33 19.40 45.21
N ILE A 7 -60.91 18.62 46.13
CA ILE A 7 -60.43 18.49 47.51
C ILE A 7 -59.14 17.65 47.58
N TRP A 8 -59.07 16.53 46.86
CA TRP A 8 -57.88 15.68 46.87
C TRP A 8 -56.71 16.31 46.10
N THR A 9 -56.99 17.09 45.05
CA THR A 9 -55.95 17.78 44.28
C THR A 9 -55.27 18.90 45.06
N GLU A 10 -55.99 19.59 45.93
CA GLU A 10 -55.40 20.53 46.91
C GLU A 10 -54.54 19.80 47.95
N GLN A 11 -55.04 18.68 48.52
CA GLN A 11 -54.29 17.93 49.54
C GLN A 11 -52.99 17.30 49.01
N LEU A 12 -52.94 16.90 47.72
CA LEU A 12 -51.75 16.32 47.11
C LEU A 12 -50.66 17.33 46.73
N LYS A 13 -50.99 18.63 46.66
CA LYS A 13 -49.98 19.68 46.39
C LYS A 13 -49.08 19.95 47.60
N ALA A 14 -49.57 19.68 48.81
CA ALA A 14 -48.76 19.77 50.01
C ALA A 14 -47.82 18.56 50.10
N SER A 15 -46.51 18.80 50.24
CA SER A 15 -45.55 17.74 50.51
C SER A 15 -45.96 17.00 51.80
N PRO A 16 -46.14 15.67 51.78
CA PRO A 16 -46.49 14.91 52.99
C PRO A 16 -45.34 14.84 54.00
N PHE A 17 -44.16 15.34 53.62
CA PHE A 17 -42.97 15.35 54.45
C PHE A 17 -42.77 16.74 55.07
N ALA A 18 -42.76 16.81 56.40
CA ALA A 18 -42.67 18.04 57.18
C ALA A 18 -41.30 18.77 57.08
N GLY A 19 -40.36 18.28 56.28
CA GLY A 19 -39.05 18.90 56.09
C GLY A 19 -38.14 18.11 55.15
N LYS A 20 -36.96 18.66 54.86
CA LYS A 20 -35.94 18.00 54.04
C LYS A 20 -35.29 16.85 54.84
N HIS A 21 -35.74 15.62 54.62
CA HIS A 21 -35.20 14.41 55.28
C HIS A 21 -33.79 14.01 54.81
N PHE A 22 -33.30 14.59 53.72
CA PHE A 22 -31.94 14.36 53.21
C PHE A 22 -30.98 15.41 53.78
N THR A 23 -30.50 15.19 55.01
CA THR A 23 -29.54 16.09 55.65
C THR A 23 -28.15 15.97 55.01
N ASN A 24 -27.35 17.02 55.13
CA ASN A 24 -25.97 17.02 54.63
C ASN A 24 -25.11 15.93 55.32
N GLU A 25 -25.43 15.60 56.58
CA GLU A 25 -24.80 14.49 57.30
C GLU A 25 -25.15 13.13 56.71
N LEU A 26 -26.42 12.90 56.34
CA LEU A 26 -26.83 11.66 55.68
C LEU A 26 -26.11 11.51 54.33
N ARG A 27 -25.97 12.62 53.59
CA ARG A 27 -25.24 12.66 52.31
C ARG A 27 -23.75 12.35 52.48
N TYR A 28 -23.11 12.90 53.51
CA TYR A 28 -21.71 12.59 53.83
C TYR A 28 -21.52 11.12 54.20
N ASN A 29 -22.40 10.57 55.04
CA ASN A 29 -22.33 9.16 55.46
C ASN A 29 -22.54 8.18 54.30
N VAL A 30 -23.44 8.47 53.35
CA VAL A 30 -23.61 7.66 52.13
C VAL A 30 -22.37 7.73 51.24
N MET A 31 -21.75 8.90 51.11
CA MET A 31 -20.51 9.06 50.32
C MET A 31 -19.30 8.35 50.94
N GLN A 32 -19.20 8.26 52.26
CA GLN A 32 -18.08 7.57 52.92
C GLN A 32 -18.22 6.03 52.85
N ARG A 33 -19.44 5.49 52.86
CA ARG A 33 -19.68 4.04 52.75
C ARG A 33 -19.31 3.44 51.38
N THR A 34 -19.13 4.26 50.35
CA THR A 34 -18.80 3.79 48.99
C THR A 34 -17.29 3.73 48.69
N LYS A 35 -16.40 4.16 49.61
CA LYS A 35 -14.96 4.28 49.37
C LYS A 35 -14.07 3.33 50.19
N VAL A 36 -14.40 2.04 50.26
CA VAL A 36 -13.45 1.02 50.74
C VAL A 36 -13.32 -0.10 49.71
N LYS A 37 -12.43 0.07 48.74
CA LYS A 37 -11.99 -1.00 47.84
C LYS A 37 -10.56 -1.39 48.19
N LYS A 38 -10.43 -2.49 48.94
CA LYS A 38 -9.19 -3.12 49.39
C LYS A 38 -8.37 -3.54 48.16
N ARG A 39 -7.26 -2.85 47.86
CA ARG A 39 -6.35 -3.21 46.76
C ARG A 39 -5.62 -4.52 47.09
N ARG A 40 -6.03 -5.63 46.47
CA ARG A 40 -5.20 -6.84 46.36
C ARG A 40 -4.35 -6.70 45.09
N ILE A 41 -3.03 -6.77 45.21
CA ILE A 41 -2.12 -6.76 44.05
C ILE A 41 -2.14 -8.17 43.43
N PRO A 42 -2.53 -8.32 42.16
CA PRO A 42 -2.50 -9.63 41.49
C PRO A 42 -1.06 -10.00 41.09
N VAL A 43 -0.70 -11.28 41.29
CA VAL A 43 0.62 -11.90 41.05
C VAL A 43 1.13 -11.75 39.60
N VAL A 44 0.27 -11.32 38.67
CA VAL A 44 0.62 -11.06 37.25
C VAL A 44 1.55 -9.86 37.07
N ALA A 45 1.60 -8.90 38.01
CA ALA A 45 2.49 -7.73 37.87
C ALA A 45 4.00 -8.08 37.94
N LEU A 46 4.37 -9.24 38.51
CA LEU A 46 5.77 -9.69 38.60
C LEU A 46 6.29 -10.34 37.31
N SER A 47 5.42 -10.77 36.38
CA SER A 47 5.88 -11.44 35.15
C SER A 47 6.34 -10.48 34.05
N VAL A 48 5.86 -9.24 34.04
CA VAL A 48 6.18 -8.25 32.97
C VAL A 48 7.59 -7.68 33.14
N VAL A 49 8.06 -7.49 34.37
CA VAL A 49 9.40 -6.93 34.64
C VAL A 49 10.50 -7.92 34.24
N GLY A 50 10.30 -9.22 34.45
CA GLY A 50 11.24 -10.27 34.04
C GLY A 50 11.40 -10.37 32.52
N LEU A 51 10.31 -10.25 31.76
CA LEU A 51 10.36 -10.29 30.28
C LEU A 51 11.05 -9.05 29.68
N MET A 52 10.84 -7.87 30.27
CA MET A 52 11.51 -6.64 29.81
C MET A 52 13.03 -6.69 30.02
N ALA A 53 13.51 -7.31 31.09
CA ALA A 53 14.95 -7.49 31.33
C ALA A 53 15.59 -8.46 30.30
N ILE A 54 14.87 -9.50 29.89
CA ILE A 54 15.35 -10.43 28.85
C ILE A 54 15.41 -9.74 27.47
N VAL A 55 14.42 -8.93 27.12
CA VAL A 55 14.44 -8.12 25.88
C VAL A 55 15.60 -7.11 25.90
N PHE A 56 15.87 -6.48 27.05
CA PHE A 56 17.01 -5.58 27.20
C PHE A 56 18.36 -6.32 27.09
N LEU A 57 18.51 -7.51 27.67
CA LEU A 57 19.74 -8.29 27.57
C LEU A 57 19.99 -8.83 26.15
N ILE A 58 18.93 -9.25 25.45
CA ILE A 58 19.03 -9.61 24.02
C ILE A 58 19.40 -8.36 23.21
N GLY A 59 18.71 -7.24 23.38
CA GLY A 59 19.04 -5.98 22.69
C GLY A 59 20.48 -5.50 22.93
N TYR A 60 20.99 -5.65 24.17
CA TYR A 60 22.35 -5.28 24.52
C TYR A 60 23.40 -6.21 23.89
N ALA A 61 23.10 -7.51 23.79
CA ALA A 61 23.95 -8.46 23.06
C ALA A 61 23.95 -8.20 21.53
N TRP A 62 22.84 -7.73 20.97
CA TRP A 62 22.75 -7.30 19.57
C TRP A 62 23.47 -5.98 19.28
N LEU A 63 23.66 -5.11 20.28
CA LEU A 63 24.35 -3.83 20.12
C LEU A 63 25.89 -3.98 20.16
N ASN A 64 26.41 -5.00 20.85
CA ASN A 64 27.85 -5.25 20.98
C ASN A 64 28.43 -6.23 19.95
N GLN A 65 27.59 -6.88 19.14
CA GLN A 65 28.07 -7.54 17.93
C GLN A 65 28.03 -6.52 16.80
N GLY A 66 29.18 -5.92 16.51
CA GLY A 66 29.33 -5.01 15.37
C GLY A 66 28.70 -5.64 14.13
N LEU A 67 27.67 -4.98 13.58
CA LEU A 67 27.01 -5.38 12.35
C LEU A 67 28.07 -5.59 11.27
N PRO A 68 28.19 -6.79 10.66
CA PRO A 68 29.00 -6.90 9.47
C PRO A 68 28.41 -5.96 8.42
N PHE A 69 29.25 -5.08 7.90
CA PHE A 69 29.06 -4.10 6.82
C PHE A 69 28.62 -4.73 5.46
N GLN A 70 27.93 -5.88 5.47
CA GLN A 70 27.50 -6.60 4.26
C GLN A 70 26.18 -6.09 3.65
N SER A 71 25.39 -5.27 4.36
CA SER A 71 24.13 -4.74 3.81
C SER A 71 24.36 -3.70 2.70
N ALA A 72 25.40 -2.87 2.79
CA ALA A 72 25.74 -1.90 1.76
C ALA A 72 26.14 -2.55 0.43
N GLN A 73 26.94 -3.63 0.47
CA GLN A 73 27.31 -4.37 -0.75
C GLN A 73 26.11 -5.12 -1.36
N ARG A 74 25.24 -5.72 -0.55
CA ARG A 74 24.03 -6.38 -1.09
C ARG A 74 23.07 -5.40 -1.75
N SER A 75 22.89 -4.20 -1.18
CA SER A 75 22.06 -3.15 -1.77
C SER A 75 22.68 -2.53 -3.02
N ALA A 76 24.00 -2.31 -3.05
CA ALA A 76 24.69 -1.79 -4.24
C ALA A 76 24.67 -2.79 -5.41
N THR A 77 24.93 -4.08 -5.15
CA THR A 77 24.89 -5.13 -6.18
C THR A 77 23.46 -5.46 -6.62
N SER A 78 22.47 -5.34 -5.73
CA SER A 78 21.04 -5.42 -6.07
C SER A 78 20.61 -4.27 -6.98
N ALA A 79 20.96 -3.03 -6.61
CA ALA A 79 20.63 -1.85 -7.40
C ALA A 79 21.31 -1.83 -8.77
N GLU A 80 22.53 -2.36 -8.88
CA GLU A 80 23.23 -2.47 -10.17
C GLU A 80 22.68 -3.60 -11.05
N ASN A 81 22.16 -4.68 -10.46
CA ASN A 81 21.43 -5.72 -11.20
C ASN A 81 20.05 -5.24 -11.69
N GLU A 82 19.42 -4.27 -11.03
CA GLU A 82 18.12 -3.72 -11.44
C GLU A 82 18.16 -2.95 -12.76
N TRP A 83 19.33 -2.44 -13.16
CA TRP A 83 19.48 -1.60 -14.37
C TRP A 83 20.03 -2.36 -15.59
N ARG A 84 19.74 -3.65 -15.70
CA ARG A 84 20.08 -4.43 -16.89
C ARG A 84 18.90 -4.48 -17.86
N PRO A 85 19.11 -4.34 -19.18
CA PRO A 85 18.04 -4.48 -20.16
C PRO A 85 17.22 -5.76 -19.90
N SER A 86 15.89 -5.61 -19.93
CA SER A 86 14.99 -6.73 -19.74
C SER A 86 15.18 -7.75 -20.86
N GLY A 87 15.07 -9.02 -20.48
CA GLY A 87 15.21 -10.13 -21.41
C GLY A 87 14.03 -10.23 -22.38
N TYR A 88 14.13 -11.22 -23.26
CA TYR A 88 13.07 -11.61 -24.18
C TYR A 88 12.54 -12.99 -23.80
N PHE A 89 11.24 -13.19 -24.02
CA PHE A 89 10.59 -14.49 -23.87
C PHE A 89 9.69 -14.76 -25.08
N ASN A 90 9.40 -16.04 -25.34
CA ASN A 90 8.53 -16.44 -26.44
C ASN A 90 7.10 -16.65 -25.94
N ALA A 91 6.12 -16.04 -26.61
CA ALA A 91 4.69 -16.31 -26.38
C ALA A 91 3.94 -16.29 -27.72
N GLY A 92 3.16 -17.34 -27.99
CA GLY A 92 2.44 -17.50 -29.27
C GLY A 92 3.34 -17.35 -30.51
N GLY A 93 4.58 -17.86 -30.45
CA GLY A 93 5.55 -17.75 -31.55
C GLY A 93 6.17 -16.36 -31.74
N LYS A 94 5.89 -15.40 -30.85
CA LYS A 94 6.47 -14.05 -30.88
C LYS A 94 7.49 -13.87 -29.78
N SER A 95 8.61 -13.22 -30.10
CA SER A 95 9.60 -12.79 -29.12
C SER A 95 9.20 -11.44 -28.53
N LEU A 96 8.95 -11.41 -27.22
CA LEU A 96 8.48 -10.25 -26.47
C LEU A 96 9.55 -9.79 -25.49
N MET A 97 9.79 -8.48 -25.42
CA MET A 97 10.65 -7.90 -24.39
C MET A 97 9.85 -7.75 -23.09
N GLY A 98 10.37 -8.23 -21.96
CA GLY A 98 9.74 -8.01 -20.66
C GLY A 98 9.94 -9.17 -19.68
N LYS A 99 8.88 -9.49 -18.94
CA LYS A 99 8.87 -10.50 -17.88
C LYS A 99 7.80 -11.53 -18.19
N GLU A 100 8.23 -12.76 -18.46
CA GLU A 100 7.36 -13.89 -18.81
C GLU A 100 6.27 -14.10 -17.76
N GLY A 101 5.03 -14.32 -18.21
CA GLY A 101 3.87 -14.50 -17.33
C GLY A 101 3.42 -13.23 -16.61
N LYS A 102 3.93 -12.04 -16.99
CA LYS A 102 3.50 -10.75 -16.43
C LYS A 102 3.28 -9.65 -17.44
N ILE A 103 4.32 -9.23 -18.16
CA ILE A 103 4.29 -8.09 -19.07
C ILE A 103 5.19 -8.34 -20.27
N GLY A 104 4.69 -8.08 -21.47
CA GLY A 104 5.42 -8.24 -22.72
C GLY A 104 5.20 -7.07 -23.66
N PHE A 105 6.28 -6.58 -24.26
CA PHE A 105 6.28 -5.51 -25.24
C PHE A 105 6.71 -6.06 -26.60
N LEU A 106 5.90 -5.78 -27.62
CA LEU A 106 6.19 -6.08 -29.02
C LEU A 106 6.27 -4.76 -29.80
N LYS A 107 7.42 -4.49 -30.39
CA LYS A 107 7.59 -3.36 -31.30
C LYS A 107 6.84 -3.65 -32.60
N MET A 108 5.95 -2.74 -33.01
CA MET A 108 5.06 -2.90 -34.16
C MET A 108 5.56 -2.16 -35.41
N ASN A 109 6.52 -1.26 -35.27
CA ASN A 109 7.15 -0.54 -36.39
C ASN A 109 8.67 -0.73 -36.39
N GLY A 110 9.26 -0.86 -37.58
CA GLY A 110 10.68 -1.24 -37.73
C GLY A 110 10.92 -2.72 -37.45
N SER A 111 12.19 -3.13 -37.45
CA SER A 111 12.56 -4.51 -37.10
C SER A 111 12.51 -4.71 -35.58
N THR A 112 12.12 -5.90 -35.12
CA THR A 112 12.18 -6.30 -33.70
C THR A 112 13.62 -6.43 -33.20
N ALA A 113 14.58 -6.63 -34.10
CA ALA A 113 16.01 -6.66 -33.77
C ALA A 113 16.64 -5.26 -33.73
N GLU A 114 15.94 -4.23 -34.20
CA GLU A 114 16.46 -2.87 -34.13
C GLU A 114 16.37 -2.32 -32.71
N PRO A 115 17.45 -1.73 -32.20
CA PRO A 115 17.42 -1.07 -30.90
C PRO A 115 16.38 0.06 -30.90
N PHE A 116 15.94 0.44 -29.71
CA PHE A 116 15.17 1.67 -29.54
C PHE A 116 16.10 2.82 -29.92
N ILE A 117 15.73 3.59 -30.95
CA ILE A 117 16.56 4.72 -31.38
C ILE A 117 16.01 5.98 -30.73
N SER A 118 16.92 6.77 -30.16
CA SER A 118 16.64 8.08 -29.58
C SER A 118 16.21 9.06 -30.66
N ARG A 119 14.90 9.12 -30.94
CA ARG A 119 14.29 10.03 -31.92
C ARG A 119 12.91 10.46 -31.42
N ASN A 120 12.45 11.61 -31.91
CA ASN A 120 11.06 12.05 -31.73
C ASN A 120 10.06 11.28 -32.61
N GLU A 121 10.54 10.37 -33.46
CA GLU A 121 9.69 9.45 -34.20
C GLU A 121 9.00 8.47 -33.22
N GLY A 122 7.70 8.25 -33.42
CA GLY A 122 6.91 7.43 -32.50
C GLY A 122 7.24 5.95 -32.63
N ILE A 123 7.87 5.37 -31.62
CA ILE A 123 7.92 3.93 -31.37
C ILE A 123 6.49 3.47 -31.13
N VAL A 124 6.01 2.53 -31.94
CA VAL A 124 4.69 1.91 -31.80
C VAL A 124 4.87 0.55 -31.16
N MET A 125 4.20 0.32 -30.03
CA MET A 125 4.27 -0.94 -29.31
C MET A 125 2.89 -1.54 -29.12
N GLN A 126 2.83 -2.86 -29.18
CA GLN A 126 1.76 -3.65 -28.59
C GLN A 126 2.24 -4.13 -27.23
N ILE A 127 1.43 -3.94 -26.19
CA ILE A 127 1.71 -4.34 -24.82
C ILE A 127 0.73 -5.43 -24.42
N TYR A 128 1.25 -6.49 -23.82
CA TYR A 128 0.53 -7.67 -23.38
C TYR A 128 0.67 -7.86 -21.89
N PHE A 129 -0.44 -8.15 -21.22
CA PHE A 129 -0.53 -8.29 -19.78
C PHE A 129 -1.02 -9.70 -19.43
N TRP A 130 -0.33 -10.33 -18.49
CA TRP A 130 -0.72 -11.61 -17.89
C TRP A 130 -1.10 -11.39 -16.43
N GLY A 131 -2.23 -11.96 -16.02
CA GLY A 131 -2.77 -11.76 -14.68
C GLY A 131 -4.28 -11.96 -14.64
N LYS A 132 -4.92 -11.41 -13.62
CA LYS A 132 -6.36 -11.55 -13.46
C LYS A 132 -7.09 -10.53 -14.34
N PRO A 133 -8.03 -10.94 -15.22
CA PRO A 133 -8.76 -10.02 -16.09
C PRO A 133 -9.38 -8.81 -15.37
N GLU A 134 -9.85 -8.99 -14.13
CA GLU A 134 -10.47 -7.93 -13.33
C GLU A 134 -9.48 -6.81 -12.97
N GLN A 135 -8.18 -7.12 -12.90
CA GLN A 135 -7.12 -6.15 -12.67
C GLN A 135 -6.99 -5.16 -13.83
N PHE A 136 -7.35 -5.59 -15.03
CA PHE A 136 -7.11 -4.87 -16.29
C PHE A 136 -8.33 -4.08 -16.78
N ASN A 137 -9.39 -3.96 -15.95
CA ASN A 137 -10.51 -3.08 -16.25
C ASN A 137 -10.12 -1.62 -16.02
N GLY A 138 -9.78 -0.91 -17.09
CA GLY A 138 -9.45 0.52 -17.04
C GLY A 138 -8.30 0.88 -17.97
N LYS A 139 -7.32 1.63 -17.45
CA LYS A 139 -6.21 2.17 -18.25
C LYS A 139 -4.86 1.81 -17.64
N TYR A 140 -3.84 1.78 -18.50
CA TYR A 140 -2.46 1.75 -18.07
C TYR A 140 -1.79 3.10 -18.29
N LYS A 141 -0.78 3.39 -17.48
CA LYS A 141 0.13 4.53 -17.60
C LYS A 141 1.56 4.01 -17.69
N LEU A 142 2.31 4.54 -18.64
CA LEU A 142 3.71 4.21 -18.90
C LEU A 142 4.58 5.43 -18.60
N MET A 143 5.43 5.29 -17.59
CA MET A 143 6.39 6.31 -17.17
C MET A 143 7.81 5.81 -17.49
N ALA A 144 8.72 6.69 -17.86
CA ALA A 144 10.11 6.34 -18.10
C ALA A 144 11.05 7.13 -17.19
N THR A 145 11.97 6.42 -16.53
CA THR A 145 13.02 7.00 -15.69
C THR A 145 14.38 6.75 -16.32
N ASN A 146 15.16 7.80 -16.60
CA ASN A 146 16.53 7.66 -17.11
C ASN A 146 17.49 7.31 -15.95
N LYS A 147 18.34 6.32 -16.16
CA LYS A 147 19.29 5.84 -15.14
C LYS A 147 20.26 6.93 -14.65
N ASP A 148 20.82 7.69 -15.59
CA ASP A 148 21.97 8.54 -15.31
C ASP A 148 21.53 9.96 -14.89
N THR A 149 20.40 10.45 -15.42
CA THR A 149 19.88 11.79 -15.10
C THR A 149 18.78 11.78 -14.04
N ASN A 150 18.20 10.61 -13.70
CA ASN A 150 16.98 10.47 -12.90
C ASN A 150 15.77 11.26 -13.45
N GLU A 151 15.81 11.65 -14.72
CA GLU A 151 14.69 12.29 -15.39
C GLU A 151 13.52 11.32 -15.50
N VAL A 152 12.34 11.76 -15.09
CA VAL A 152 11.09 10.99 -15.19
C VAL A 152 10.17 11.68 -16.19
N ILE A 153 9.76 10.97 -17.24
CA ILE A 153 8.83 11.46 -18.27
C ILE A 153 7.63 10.54 -18.42
N PRO A 154 6.41 11.07 -18.61
CA PRO A 154 5.28 10.27 -19.06
C PRO A 154 5.48 9.91 -20.54
N LEU A 155 5.34 8.63 -20.89
CA LEU A 155 5.43 8.17 -22.28
C LEU A 155 4.05 8.00 -22.91
N TYR A 156 3.13 7.35 -22.21
CA TYR A 156 1.82 7.03 -22.77
C TYR A 156 0.79 6.68 -21.68
N GLU A 157 -0.48 6.88 -21.98
CA GLU A 157 -1.59 6.44 -21.14
C GLU A 157 -2.76 6.04 -22.06
N TRP A 158 -3.32 4.85 -21.86
CA TRP A 158 -4.40 4.35 -22.72
C TRP A 158 -5.24 3.25 -22.07
N PRO A 159 -6.50 3.05 -22.49
CA PRO A 159 -7.31 1.92 -22.05
C PRO A 159 -6.65 0.56 -22.30
N ILE A 160 -6.90 -0.39 -21.41
CA ILE A 160 -6.52 -1.79 -21.56
C ILE A 160 -7.73 -2.55 -22.10
N ASN A 161 -7.50 -3.42 -23.08
CA ASN A 161 -8.53 -4.31 -23.60
C ASN A 161 -8.31 -5.71 -23.02
N VAL A 162 -9.25 -6.17 -22.20
CA VAL A 162 -9.29 -7.56 -21.71
C VAL A 162 -9.72 -8.45 -22.87
N VAL A 163 -8.80 -9.28 -23.34
CA VAL A 163 -9.02 -10.20 -24.47
C VAL A 163 -8.20 -11.45 -24.25
N THR A 164 -8.74 -12.61 -24.61
CA THR A 164 -7.92 -13.82 -24.77
C THR A 164 -7.21 -13.72 -26.10
N ASP A 165 -5.91 -13.43 -26.09
CA ASP A 165 -5.09 -13.30 -27.30
C ASP A 165 -4.51 -14.66 -27.72
N GLU A 166 -4.14 -14.80 -28.99
CA GLU A 166 -3.49 -16.00 -29.55
C GLU A 166 -2.15 -16.32 -28.88
N ILE A 167 -1.54 -15.31 -28.24
CA ILE A 167 -0.30 -15.47 -27.48
C ILE A 167 -0.53 -15.87 -26.01
N GLY A 168 -1.78 -16.06 -25.59
CA GLY A 168 -2.16 -16.44 -24.22
C GLY A 168 -2.10 -15.32 -23.18
N ALA A 169 -2.11 -14.05 -23.61
CA ALA A 169 -2.23 -12.90 -22.71
C ALA A 169 -3.70 -12.69 -22.29
N ASP A 170 -3.90 -12.18 -21.07
CA ASP A 170 -5.22 -11.92 -20.48
C ASP A 170 -5.76 -10.53 -20.85
N ALA A 171 -4.87 -9.61 -21.20
CA ALA A 171 -5.21 -8.31 -21.72
C ALA A 171 -4.12 -7.73 -22.63
N ARG A 172 -4.49 -6.73 -23.43
CA ARG A 172 -3.55 -6.01 -24.30
C ARG A 172 -3.87 -4.53 -24.44
N SER A 173 -2.86 -3.75 -24.78
CA SER A 173 -3.03 -2.35 -25.20
C SER A 173 -1.95 -1.94 -26.22
N GLY A 174 -2.04 -0.73 -26.73
CA GLY A 174 -1.06 -0.14 -27.64
C GLY A 174 -0.37 1.07 -27.01
N ALA A 175 0.82 1.40 -27.49
CA ALA A 175 1.55 2.61 -27.14
C ALA A 175 2.15 3.27 -28.38
N LYS A 176 2.22 4.60 -28.38
CA LYS A 176 3.01 5.36 -29.36
C LYS A 176 3.73 6.52 -28.68
N PHE A 177 5.05 6.47 -28.61
CA PHE A 177 5.85 7.48 -27.92
C PHE A 177 7.25 7.63 -28.53
N GLY A 178 7.92 8.74 -28.27
CA GLY A 178 9.33 8.96 -28.62
C GLY A 178 10.17 9.20 -27.38
N ILE A 179 11.46 8.89 -27.44
CA ILE A 179 12.43 9.18 -26.37
C ILE A 179 13.60 9.91 -27.02
N SER A 180 13.91 11.10 -26.52
CA SER A 180 14.88 12.00 -27.16
C SER A 180 16.31 11.86 -26.64
N LYS A 181 16.54 11.05 -25.59
CA LYS A 181 17.89 10.80 -25.04
C LYS A 181 18.18 9.30 -25.03
N SER A 182 19.40 8.96 -25.43
CA SER A 182 19.94 7.61 -25.30
C SER A 182 20.26 7.26 -23.84
N GLY A 183 20.55 5.98 -23.61
CA GLY A 183 20.88 5.41 -22.30
C GLY A 183 19.89 4.35 -21.84
N LEU A 184 20.07 3.91 -20.58
CA LEU A 184 19.18 2.95 -19.94
C LEU A 184 17.97 3.67 -19.34
N TRP A 185 16.79 3.18 -19.67
CA TRP A 185 15.52 3.70 -19.21
C TRP A 185 14.72 2.60 -18.52
N ARG A 186 14.19 2.90 -17.33
CA ARG A 186 13.21 2.06 -16.66
C ARG A 186 11.82 2.53 -17.05
N PHE A 187 11.06 1.65 -17.69
CA PHE A 187 9.66 1.86 -18.00
C PHE A 187 8.84 1.28 -16.85
N ASP A 188 8.24 2.15 -16.05
CA ASP A 188 7.33 1.80 -14.96
C ASP A 188 5.90 1.78 -15.50
N ILE A 189 5.22 0.64 -15.33
CA ILE A 189 3.85 0.40 -15.79
C ILE A 189 2.93 0.47 -14.58
N TYR A 190 1.89 1.30 -14.68
CA TYR A 190 0.84 1.40 -13.70
C TYR A 190 -0.47 0.97 -14.35
N VAL A 191 -1.27 0.17 -13.64
CA VAL A 191 -2.63 -0.20 -14.05
C VAL A 191 -3.58 0.41 -13.03
N ASN A 192 -4.50 1.25 -13.50
CA ASN A 192 -5.42 1.99 -12.63
C ASN A 192 -4.70 2.74 -11.49
N ASP A 193 -3.60 3.41 -11.84
CA ASP A 193 -2.71 4.17 -10.95
C ASP A 193 -2.00 3.34 -9.85
N VAL A 194 -2.11 2.00 -9.90
CA VAL A 194 -1.35 1.09 -9.04
C VAL A 194 -0.16 0.55 -9.82
N TYR A 195 1.02 0.59 -9.20
CA TYR A 195 2.23 0.02 -9.79
C TYR A 195 2.03 -1.46 -10.13
N PHE A 196 2.25 -1.82 -11.40
CA PHE A 196 2.07 -3.17 -11.90
C PHE A 196 3.41 -3.89 -11.99
N ASP A 197 4.31 -3.37 -12.82
CA ASP A 197 5.66 -3.89 -13.00
C ASP A 197 6.52 -2.87 -13.75
N ASN A 198 7.78 -3.21 -14.02
CA ASN A 198 8.70 -2.44 -14.84
C ASN A 198 9.42 -3.30 -15.88
N VAL A 199 9.98 -2.62 -16.89
CA VAL A 199 11.00 -3.18 -17.78
C VAL A 199 12.13 -2.18 -17.97
N ILE A 200 13.33 -2.65 -18.25
CA ILE A 200 14.50 -1.82 -18.53
C ILE A 200 14.81 -1.93 -20.01
N VAL A 201 15.02 -0.79 -20.65
CA VAL A 201 15.26 -0.68 -22.08
C VAL A 201 16.52 0.14 -22.33
N GLU A 202 17.36 -0.33 -23.25
CA GLU A 202 18.47 0.46 -23.78
C GLU A 202 18.00 1.23 -25.02
N VAL A 203 18.11 2.56 -24.96
CA VAL A 203 17.83 3.47 -26.07
C VAL A 203 19.17 3.95 -26.63
N LYS A 204 19.37 3.84 -27.94
CA LYS A 204 20.60 4.19 -28.66
C LYS A 204 20.49 5.50 -29.43
#